data_AF-A0A8H7VBD0-F1
#
_entry.id   AF-A0A8H7VBD0-F1
#
_cell.length_a   1.000
_cell.length_b   1.000
_cell.length_c   1.000
_cell.angle_alpha   90.00
_cell.angle_beta   90.00
_cell.angle_gamma   90.00
#
_symmetry.space_group_name_H-M   'P 1'
#
loop_
_entity.id
_entity.type
_entity.pdbx_description
1 polymer ?
#
loop_
_entity_poly.entity_id
_entity_poly.type
_entity_poly.pdbx_seq_one_letter_code
_entity_poly.pdbx_strand_id
1 'polypeptide(L)'
;MLHCLPHEIILLVLVRLNSRKDLFSVLSSCHSFYGLIQNDSFWRDLVKRKYSIKYNITDQSWWQLHISGDANQMCCHLQDYDLKTLESKRSLLWNSIQDLNEFCCKSIQSDQYGLCMEPQCNFIGCGDVFFEKDESYSGHLRVHHHQTHHNIILKLSPLNYMELWCYSCNSPIGYWGFSYIEKPISEKYMCRKILQFMTALPDDNPTTRLNIIERRRLIEQRLSIFQHNHDFTYLVEKKWFTNWISFLIGKSNELPGPLDNSILFFLHDTQRLRYDLIIGCDYELVGKNIRAYIERVYGLKNQSNIVSGGKKK
;
A
#
# COMPACT_ATOMS: atom_id res chain seq x y z
N MET A 1 22.88 39.13 0.29
CA MET A 1 22.69 38.77 1.72
C MET A 1 22.11 37.37 1.92
N LEU A 2 21.05 36.96 1.21
CA LEU A 2 20.45 35.62 1.41
C LEU A 2 21.41 34.43 1.14
N HIS A 3 22.37 34.57 0.21
CA HIS A 3 23.32 33.50 -0.15
C HIS A 3 24.37 33.19 0.93
N CYS A 4 24.50 34.04 1.96
CA CYS A 4 25.39 33.82 3.10
C CYS A 4 24.70 33.11 4.27
N LEU A 5 23.39 32.84 4.16
CA LEU A 5 22.63 32.24 5.23
C LEU A 5 22.87 30.73 5.31
N PRO A 6 22.82 30.14 6.52
CA PRO A 6 22.85 28.69 6.68
C PRO A 6 21.72 28.01 5.90
N HIS A 7 21.97 26.78 5.47
CA HIS A 7 21.04 25.98 4.67
C HIS A 7 19.66 25.85 5.33
N GLU A 8 19.63 25.71 6.65
CA GLU A 8 18.42 25.57 7.45
C GLU A 8 17.53 26.81 7.39
N ILE A 9 18.14 28.01 7.37
CA ILE A 9 17.42 29.27 7.30
C ILE A 9 16.84 29.46 5.90
N ILE A 10 17.62 29.13 4.86
CA ILE A 10 17.14 29.15 3.47
C ILE A 10 15.92 28.23 3.33
N LEU A 11 16.00 27.00 3.84
CA LEU A 11 14.86 26.07 3.83
C LEU A 11 13.63 26.64 4.55
N LEU A 12 13.80 27.28 5.72
CA LEU A 12 12.67 27.88 6.45
C LEU A 12 11.97 28.99 5.64
N VAL A 13 12.73 29.79 4.90
CA VAL A 13 12.16 30.80 4.00
C VAL A 13 11.43 30.13 2.84
N LEU A 14 12.07 29.17 2.17
CA LEU A 14 11.50 28.54 0.96
C LEU A 14 10.27 27.68 1.24
N VAL A 15 10.16 27.06 2.41
CA VAL A 15 8.97 26.28 2.84
C VAL A 15 7.72 27.17 2.89
N ARG A 16 7.87 28.47 3.18
CA ARG A 16 6.76 29.43 3.26
C ARG A 16 6.28 29.92 1.90
N LEU A 17 7.00 29.61 0.82
CA LEU A 17 6.57 29.98 -0.53
C LEU A 17 5.47 29.03 -1.00
N ASN A 18 4.28 29.59 -1.22
CA ASN A 18 3.10 28.83 -1.63
C ASN A 18 3.11 28.53 -3.14
N SER A 19 3.71 29.41 -3.94
CA SER A 19 3.77 29.31 -5.40
C SER A 19 5.10 28.69 -5.85
N ARG A 20 5.01 27.73 -6.79
CA ARG A 20 6.19 27.19 -7.49
C ARG A 20 6.95 28.30 -8.23
N LYS A 21 6.23 29.28 -8.78
CA LYS A 21 6.85 30.40 -9.50
C LYS A 21 7.76 31.19 -8.56
N ASP A 22 7.28 31.51 -7.36
CA ASP A 22 8.02 32.30 -6.37
C ASP A 22 9.26 31.53 -5.90
N LEU A 23 9.13 30.21 -5.68
CA LEU A 23 10.26 29.34 -5.36
C LEU A 23 11.33 29.40 -6.45
N PHE A 24 10.96 29.24 -7.72
CA PHE A 24 11.92 29.31 -8.84
C PHE A 24 12.48 30.71 -9.08
N SER A 25 11.70 31.77 -8.81
CA SER A 25 12.20 33.15 -8.85
C SER A 25 13.28 33.37 -7.79
N VAL A 26 13.10 32.85 -6.57
CA VAL A 26 14.13 32.94 -5.52
C VAL A 26 15.33 32.06 -5.87
N LEU A 27 15.12 30.81 -6.32
CA LEU A 27 16.22 29.91 -6.67
C LEU A 27 17.05 30.43 -7.86
N SER A 28 16.43 31.11 -8.81
CA SER A 28 17.11 31.71 -9.96
C SER A 28 17.76 33.06 -9.66
N SER A 29 17.60 33.61 -8.45
CA SER A 29 18.07 34.97 -8.12
C SER A 29 19.59 35.10 -7.99
N CYS A 30 20.31 34.01 -7.72
CA CYS A 30 21.77 34.00 -7.67
C CYS A 30 22.36 32.62 -7.97
N HIS A 31 23.63 32.58 -8.35
CA HIS A 31 24.33 31.34 -8.73
C HIS A 31 24.33 30.29 -7.60
N SER A 32 24.55 30.72 -6.35
CA SER A 32 24.54 29.81 -5.19
C SER A 32 23.20 29.11 -5.00
N PHE A 33 22.08 29.80 -5.22
CA PHE A 33 20.74 29.21 -5.13
C PHE A 33 20.37 28.40 -6.36
N TYR A 34 20.84 28.81 -7.53
CA TYR A 34 20.65 28.05 -8.75
C TYR A 34 21.26 26.65 -8.65
N GLY A 35 22.43 26.53 -8.00
CA GLY A 35 23.05 25.24 -7.70
C GLY A 35 22.20 24.31 -6.83
N LEU A 36 21.30 24.84 -5.99
CA LEU A 36 20.39 24.02 -5.17
C LEU A 36 19.35 23.28 -6.01
N ILE A 37 19.01 23.78 -7.21
CA ILE A 37 18.05 23.13 -8.11
C ILE A 37 18.51 21.72 -8.48
N GLN A 38 19.83 21.53 -8.65
CA GLN A 38 20.42 20.24 -9.00
C GLN A 38 20.71 19.36 -7.77
N ASN A 39 20.56 19.88 -6.56
CA ASN A 39 20.85 19.15 -5.33
C ASN A 39 19.60 18.41 -4.82
N ASP A 40 19.54 17.10 -5.04
CA ASP A 40 18.38 16.31 -4.62
C ASP A 40 18.21 16.22 -3.09
N SER A 41 19.30 16.30 -2.32
CA SER A 41 19.23 16.32 -0.85
C SER A 41 18.53 17.57 -0.33
N PHE A 42 18.70 18.71 -1.00
CA PHE A 42 17.96 19.93 -0.71
C PHE A 42 16.46 19.75 -0.96
N TRP A 43 16.08 19.12 -2.09
CA TRP A 43 14.67 18.85 -2.39
C TRP A 43 14.03 17.88 -1.40
N ARG A 44 14.77 16.85 -0.96
CA ARG A 44 14.33 15.95 0.10
C ARG A 44 14.02 16.74 1.38
N ASP A 45 14.93 17.60 1.80
CA ASP A 45 14.76 18.37 3.05
C ASP A 45 13.63 19.39 2.92
N LEU A 46 13.45 20.00 1.74
CA LEU A 46 12.34 20.88 1.42
C LEU A 46 10.99 20.15 1.47
N VAL A 47 10.88 18.98 0.82
CA VAL A 47 9.67 18.15 0.83
C VAL A 47 9.35 17.67 2.24
N LYS A 48 10.36 17.22 2.99
CA LYS A 48 10.21 16.80 4.39
C LYS A 48 9.69 17.93 5.27
N ARG A 49 10.21 19.14 5.14
CA ARG A 49 9.76 20.28 5.96
C ARG A 49 8.42 20.85 5.52
N LYS A 50 8.15 20.89 4.21
CA LYS A 50 6.93 21.49 3.66
C LYS A 50 5.71 20.57 3.77
N TYR A 51 5.89 19.28 3.51
CA TYR A 51 4.80 18.31 3.41
C TYR A 51 4.86 17.22 4.49
N SER A 52 5.90 17.20 5.33
CA SER A 52 6.13 16.13 6.31
C SER A 52 6.27 14.73 5.69
N ILE A 53 6.61 14.65 4.40
CA ILE A 53 6.83 13.38 3.68
C ILE A 53 8.29 12.92 3.89
N LYS A 54 8.45 11.68 4.33
CA LYS A 54 9.76 11.08 4.67
C LYS A 54 10.15 9.91 3.77
N TYR A 55 9.34 9.60 2.77
CA TYR A 55 9.52 8.46 1.89
C TYR A 55 9.34 8.85 0.42
N ASN A 56 10.03 8.12 -0.45
CA ASN A 56 9.92 8.23 -1.90
C ASN A 56 10.23 6.86 -2.54
N ILE A 57 9.95 6.68 -3.83
CA ILE A 57 10.45 5.55 -4.60
C ILE A 57 11.94 5.74 -4.94
N THR A 58 12.69 4.64 -5.06
CA THR A 58 14.14 4.66 -5.33
C THR A 58 14.52 5.32 -6.65
N ASP A 59 13.65 5.22 -7.65
CA ASP A 59 13.95 5.63 -9.03
C ASP A 59 13.39 7.03 -9.36
N GLN A 60 12.87 7.74 -8.36
CA GLN A 60 12.36 9.11 -8.49
C GLN A 60 13.18 10.06 -7.61
N SER A 61 13.60 11.18 -8.18
CA SER A 61 14.27 12.23 -7.40
C SER A 61 13.26 12.99 -6.53
N TRP A 62 13.70 13.56 -5.42
CA TRP A 62 12.86 14.41 -4.57
C TRP A 62 12.43 15.70 -5.31
N TRP A 63 13.25 16.17 -6.26
CA TRP A 63 12.84 17.22 -7.19
C TRP A 63 11.62 16.81 -8.02
N GLN A 64 11.64 15.63 -8.66
CA GLN A 64 10.52 15.13 -9.45
C GLN A 64 9.25 15.03 -8.60
N LEU A 65 9.37 14.51 -7.38
CA LEU A 65 8.25 14.38 -6.45
C LEU A 65 7.66 15.74 -6.04
N HIS A 66 8.50 16.74 -5.78
CA HIS A 66 8.05 18.08 -5.47
C HIS A 66 7.32 18.74 -6.64
N ILE A 67 7.88 18.61 -7.85
CA ILE A 67 7.39 19.28 -9.06
C ILE A 67 6.15 18.61 -9.63
N SER A 68 5.97 17.29 -9.48
CA SER A 68 4.69 16.66 -9.83
C SER A 68 3.56 17.20 -8.94
N GLY A 69 3.86 17.51 -7.68
CA GLY A 69 2.87 17.93 -6.69
C GLY A 69 2.25 16.77 -5.92
N ASP A 70 2.70 15.55 -6.21
CA ASP A 70 2.27 14.32 -5.56
C ASP A 70 2.48 14.35 -4.05
N ALA A 71 3.55 15.01 -3.58
CA ALA A 71 3.84 15.14 -2.15
C ALA A 71 2.69 15.73 -1.33
N ASN A 72 1.82 16.56 -1.93
CA ASN A 72 0.63 17.12 -1.28
C ASN A 72 -0.48 16.08 -1.02
N GLN A 73 -0.49 14.99 -1.78
CA GLN A 73 -1.54 13.98 -1.75
C GLN A 73 -1.12 12.73 -0.96
N MET A 74 0.16 12.68 -0.56
CA MET A 74 0.76 11.59 0.20
C MET A 74 0.46 11.72 1.70
N CYS A 75 0.36 10.59 2.37
CA CYS A 75 0.16 10.50 3.81
C CYS A 75 1.44 10.84 4.58
N CYS A 76 1.51 12.04 5.17
CA CYS A 76 2.63 12.45 6.02
C CYS A 76 2.80 11.62 7.31
N HIS A 77 1.80 10.82 7.67
CA HIS A 77 1.85 9.93 8.83
C HIS A 77 2.44 8.56 8.49
N LEU A 78 2.56 8.19 7.20
CA LEU A 78 3.22 6.95 6.81
C LEU A 78 4.73 7.08 7.04
N GLN A 79 5.29 6.07 7.71
CA GLN A 79 6.71 6.02 8.06
C GLN A 79 7.46 5.06 7.13
N ASP A 80 8.74 5.34 6.86
CA ASP A 80 9.66 4.33 6.33
C ASP A 80 10.18 3.51 7.51
N TYR A 81 9.49 2.40 7.78
CA TYR A 81 9.80 1.55 8.92
C TYR A 81 11.15 0.86 8.73
N ASP A 82 11.96 0.84 9.79
CA ASP A 82 13.16 0.02 9.83
C ASP A 82 12.81 -1.48 9.84
N LEU A 83 13.79 -2.31 9.49
CA LEU A 83 13.62 -3.77 9.39
C LEU A 83 13.18 -4.39 10.72
N LYS A 84 13.75 -3.96 11.85
CA LYS A 84 13.44 -4.51 13.18
C LYS A 84 11.99 -4.23 13.57
N THR A 85 11.50 -3.03 13.27
CA THR A 85 10.10 -2.66 13.49
C THR A 85 9.18 -3.54 12.64
N LEU A 86 9.47 -3.72 11.35
CA LEU A 86 8.65 -4.56 10.47
C LEU A 86 8.69 -6.04 10.88
N GLU A 87 9.83 -6.57 11.32
CA GLU A 87 9.93 -7.94 11.85
C GLU A 87 9.06 -8.15 13.08
N SER A 88 9.12 -7.21 14.03
CA SER A 88 8.28 -7.24 15.22
C SER A 88 6.79 -7.22 14.87
N LYS A 89 6.39 -6.33 13.95
CA LYS A 89 5.00 -6.26 13.46
C LYS A 89 4.57 -7.53 12.73
N ARG A 90 5.44 -8.10 11.91
CA ARG A 90 5.18 -9.35 11.17
C ARG A 90 4.96 -10.51 12.14
N SER A 91 5.81 -10.66 13.15
CA SER A 91 5.63 -11.70 14.17
C SER A 91 4.34 -11.50 14.95
N LEU A 92 4.03 -10.27 15.35
CA LEU A 92 2.77 -9.96 16.04
C LEU A 92 1.55 -10.29 15.18
N LEU A 93 1.56 -9.90 13.90
CA LEU A 93 0.51 -10.21 12.94
C LEU A 93 0.26 -11.73 12.89
N TRP A 94 1.29 -12.50 12.56
CA TRP A 94 1.10 -13.92 12.28
C TRP A 94 0.77 -14.69 13.54
N ASN A 95 1.30 -14.31 14.71
CA ASN A 95 0.98 -14.97 15.98
C ASN A 95 -0.44 -14.70 16.46
N SER A 96 -1.04 -13.57 16.08
CA SER A 96 -2.34 -13.14 16.64
C SER A 96 -3.53 -13.42 15.73
N ILE A 97 -3.30 -13.79 14.46
CA ILE A 97 -4.36 -13.81 13.44
C ILE A 97 -5.45 -14.87 13.65
N GLN A 98 -5.19 -15.91 14.45
CA GLN A 98 -6.16 -16.96 14.77
C GLN A 98 -7.07 -16.59 15.94
N ASP A 99 -6.57 -15.78 16.88
CA ASP A 99 -7.23 -15.52 18.16
C ASP A 99 -7.62 -14.05 18.30
N LEU A 100 -7.86 -13.35 17.18
CA LEU A 100 -8.22 -11.92 17.17
C LEU A 100 -9.42 -11.59 18.08
N ASN A 101 -10.36 -12.53 18.24
CA ASN A 101 -11.50 -12.43 19.15
C ASN A 101 -11.13 -12.44 20.64
N GLU A 102 -9.98 -13.03 21.01
CA GLU A 102 -9.46 -12.99 22.38
C GLU A 102 -8.80 -11.64 22.71
N PHE A 103 -8.29 -10.92 21.70
CA PHE A 103 -7.52 -9.69 21.91
C PHE A 103 -8.36 -8.45 22.22
N CYS A 104 -9.66 -8.44 21.93
CA CYS A 104 -10.42 -7.19 21.95
C CYS A 104 -11.83 -7.31 22.55
N CYS A 105 -12.74 -8.02 21.89
CA CYS A 105 -14.14 -8.08 22.31
C CYS A 105 -14.78 -9.41 21.89
N LYS A 106 -15.36 -10.13 22.85
CA LYS A 106 -16.07 -11.39 22.61
C LYS A 106 -17.40 -11.23 21.86
N SER A 107 -17.89 -10.00 21.71
CA SER A 107 -19.27 -9.68 21.35
C SER A 107 -19.49 -9.17 19.92
N ILE A 108 -18.44 -9.09 19.10
CA ILE A 108 -18.56 -8.52 17.76
C ILE A 108 -18.66 -9.62 16.71
N GLN A 109 -19.78 -9.64 15.98
CA GLN A 109 -20.04 -10.53 14.85
C GLN A 109 -19.24 -10.15 13.59
N SER A 110 -18.56 -9.00 13.57
CA SER A 110 -17.75 -8.55 12.44
C SER A 110 -16.29 -8.93 12.65
N ASP A 111 -15.75 -9.78 11.77
CA ASP A 111 -14.33 -10.13 11.65
C ASP A 111 -13.49 -8.91 11.19
N GLN A 112 -13.59 -7.78 11.88
CA GLN A 112 -13.03 -6.49 11.48
C GLN A 112 -11.97 -6.04 12.46
N TYR A 113 -10.79 -6.62 12.31
CA TYR A 113 -9.63 -6.30 13.11
C TYR A 113 -8.60 -5.49 12.33
N GLY A 114 -7.74 -4.83 13.09
CA GLY A 114 -6.56 -4.17 12.55
C GLY A 114 -5.42 -4.18 13.56
N LEU A 115 -4.22 -4.06 13.03
CA LEU A 115 -2.97 -3.97 13.76
C LEU A 115 -2.47 -2.53 13.71
N CYS A 116 -2.16 -1.93 14.86
CA CYS A 116 -1.47 -0.65 14.90
C CYS A 116 -0.07 -0.79 14.28
N MET A 117 0.32 0.12 13.39
CA MET A 117 1.63 0.07 12.73
C MET A 117 2.70 0.95 13.40
N GLU A 118 2.37 1.74 14.42
CA GLU A 118 3.34 2.58 15.14
C GLU A 118 4.48 1.72 15.74
N PRO A 119 5.76 2.12 15.62
CA PRO A 119 6.87 1.38 16.21
C PRO A 119 6.63 1.10 17.70
N GLN A 120 7.00 -0.10 18.16
CA GLN A 120 6.88 -0.56 19.56
C GLN A 120 5.43 -0.70 20.11
N CYS A 121 4.39 -0.34 19.35
CA CYS A 121 3.01 -0.56 19.75
C CYS A 121 2.54 -1.98 19.39
N ASN A 122 2.07 -2.78 20.35
CA ASN A 122 1.55 -4.13 20.05
C ASN A 122 0.03 -4.20 19.98
N PHE A 123 -0.64 -3.05 19.85
CA PHE A 123 -2.10 -2.99 19.90
C PHE A 123 -2.75 -3.61 18.66
N ILE A 124 -3.64 -4.56 18.89
CA ILE A 124 -4.58 -5.13 17.93
C ILE A 124 -5.97 -4.88 18.50
N GLY A 125 -6.89 -4.41 17.66
CA GLY A 125 -8.25 -4.16 18.10
C GLY A 125 -9.25 -4.29 16.98
N CYS A 126 -10.53 -4.34 17.35
CA CYS A 126 -11.62 -4.21 16.39
C CYS A 126 -11.67 -2.76 15.86
N GLY A 127 -12.00 -2.63 14.58
CA GLY A 127 -12.19 -1.35 13.90
C GLY A 127 -13.66 -1.00 13.71
N ASP A 128 -13.92 0.27 13.41
CA ASP A 128 -15.19 0.78 12.92
C ASP A 128 -15.59 0.01 11.64
N VAL A 129 -16.89 -0.24 11.47
CA VAL A 129 -17.45 -0.81 10.25
C VAL A 129 -17.01 0.03 9.07
N PHE A 130 -16.12 -0.51 8.24
CA PHE A 130 -15.61 0.21 7.08
C PHE A 130 -16.77 0.54 6.13
N PHE A 131 -17.26 1.78 6.22
CA PHE A 131 -18.23 2.47 5.35
C PHE A 131 -19.73 2.23 5.55
N GLU A 132 -20.20 1.79 6.73
CA GLU A 132 -21.62 1.94 7.07
C GLU A 132 -21.81 3.12 8.04
N LYS A 133 -22.75 4.00 7.69
CA LYS A 133 -23.04 5.28 8.32
C LYS A 133 -23.59 5.18 9.75
N ASP A 134 -23.74 3.98 10.30
CA ASP A 134 -24.31 3.81 11.63
C ASP A 134 -23.22 3.95 12.70
N GLU A 135 -23.12 5.18 13.21
CA GLU A 135 -22.17 5.69 14.22
C GLU A 135 -22.21 4.99 15.59
N SER A 136 -22.85 3.83 15.70
CA SER A 136 -23.11 3.18 17.00
C SER A 136 -21.86 2.58 17.66
N TYR A 137 -20.79 2.28 16.90
CA TYR A 137 -19.56 1.72 17.45
C TYR A 137 -18.30 2.18 16.70
N SER A 138 -17.50 3.00 17.37
CA SER A 138 -16.26 3.55 16.82
C SER A 138 -15.07 2.59 16.85
N GLY A 139 -15.20 1.35 17.34
CA GLY A 139 -14.07 0.42 17.42
C GLY A 139 -12.98 0.79 18.43
N HIS A 140 -12.29 -0.22 18.96
CA HIS A 140 -11.17 0.00 19.89
C HIS A 140 -9.93 0.57 19.20
N LEU A 141 -9.74 0.35 17.90
CA LEU A 141 -8.64 0.98 17.14
C LEU A 141 -8.77 2.51 17.06
N ARG A 142 -9.99 3.03 16.94
CA ARG A 142 -10.19 4.48 16.93
C ARG A 142 -10.02 5.11 18.30
N VAL A 143 -10.48 4.42 19.35
CA VAL A 143 -10.20 4.82 20.74
C VAL A 143 -8.69 4.84 20.99
N HIS A 144 -7.98 3.78 20.59
CA HIS A 144 -6.51 3.72 20.66
C HIS A 144 -5.85 4.90 19.92
N HIS A 145 -6.32 5.21 18.71
CA HIS A 145 -5.84 6.38 17.97
C HIS A 145 -6.07 7.70 18.73
N HIS A 146 -7.25 7.92 19.30
CA HIS A 146 -7.54 9.14 20.06
C HIS A 146 -6.67 9.26 21.32
N GLN A 147 -6.32 8.15 21.97
CA GLN A 147 -5.52 8.14 23.20
C GLN A 147 -4.01 8.28 22.94
N THR A 148 -3.51 7.71 21.84
CA THR A 148 -2.07 7.58 21.58
C THR A 148 -1.57 8.43 20.42
N HIS A 149 -2.49 8.96 19.59
CA HIS A 149 -2.19 9.59 18.30
C HIS A 149 -1.44 8.68 17.31
N HIS A 150 -1.51 7.36 17.48
CA HIS A 150 -1.00 6.41 16.49
C HIS A 150 -1.92 6.42 15.26
N ASN A 151 -1.37 6.77 14.11
CA ASN A 151 -2.18 7.14 12.94
C ASN A 151 -2.42 5.97 11.99
N ILE A 152 -1.44 5.09 11.87
CA ILE A 152 -1.39 4.08 10.82
C ILE A 152 -1.83 2.74 11.37
N ILE A 153 -2.78 2.11 10.69
CA ILE A 153 -3.24 0.75 10.98
C ILE A 153 -3.20 -0.12 9.74
N LEU A 154 -2.90 -1.40 9.93
CA LEU A 154 -3.01 -2.46 8.95
C LEU A 154 -4.33 -3.19 9.17
N LYS A 155 -5.25 -3.11 8.21
CA LYS A 155 -6.53 -3.82 8.25
C LYS A 155 -6.32 -5.31 8.03
N LEU A 156 -6.91 -6.10 8.92
CA LEU A 156 -6.88 -7.57 8.92
C LEU A 156 -8.24 -8.19 8.58
N SER A 157 -9.25 -7.37 8.27
CA SER A 157 -10.58 -7.85 7.92
C SER A 157 -10.57 -8.71 6.65
N PRO A 158 -11.37 -9.78 6.55
CA PRO A 158 -11.45 -10.63 5.36
C PRO A 158 -11.81 -9.88 4.07
N LEU A 159 -12.58 -8.79 4.15
CA LEU A 159 -12.98 -8.00 2.97
C LEU A 159 -11.91 -7.02 2.49
N ASN A 160 -11.07 -6.51 3.41
CA ASN A 160 -10.06 -5.49 3.14
C ASN A 160 -8.69 -5.91 3.68
N TYR A 161 -8.33 -7.19 3.53
CA TYR A 161 -7.09 -7.72 4.11
C TYR A 161 -5.87 -7.05 3.48
N MET A 162 -4.86 -6.78 4.33
CA MET A 162 -3.60 -6.16 3.93
C MET A 162 -3.79 -4.77 3.31
N GLU A 163 -4.56 -3.93 3.98
CA GLU A 163 -4.76 -2.53 3.61
C GLU A 163 -4.25 -1.60 4.71
N LEU A 164 -3.41 -0.64 4.33
CA LEU A 164 -2.98 0.42 5.24
C LEU A 164 -4.00 1.56 5.25
N TRP A 165 -4.29 2.06 6.44
CA TRP A 165 -5.19 3.17 6.67
C TRP A 165 -4.59 4.18 7.62
N CYS A 166 -4.85 5.46 7.37
CA CYS A 166 -4.46 6.54 8.24
C CYS A 166 -5.70 7.20 8.85
N TYR A 167 -5.82 7.14 10.18
CA TYR A 167 -6.91 7.80 10.91
C TYR A 167 -6.85 9.33 10.79
N SER A 168 -5.67 9.94 10.96
CA SER A 168 -5.52 11.40 10.85
C SER A 168 -5.81 11.94 9.45
N CYS A 169 -5.49 11.19 8.39
CA CYS A 169 -5.85 11.57 7.02
C CYS A 169 -7.26 11.11 6.63
N ASN A 170 -7.92 10.31 7.46
CA ASN A 170 -9.19 9.63 7.20
C ASN A 170 -9.26 9.00 5.80
N SER A 171 -8.20 8.32 5.39
CA SER A 171 -8.11 7.77 4.04
C SER A 171 -7.21 6.53 3.97
N PRO A 172 -7.45 5.63 3.00
CA PRO A 172 -6.59 4.49 2.77
C PRO A 172 -5.29 4.93 2.10
N ILE A 173 -4.19 4.30 2.48
CA ILE A 173 -2.84 4.68 2.03
C ILE A 173 -2.45 3.84 0.83
N GLY A 174 -2.06 4.47 -0.26
CA GLY A 174 -1.67 3.79 -1.50
C GLY A 174 -2.81 2.99 -2.13
N TYR A 175 -4.07 3.34 -1.84
CA TYR A 175 -5.26 2.54 -2.16
C TYR A 175 -5.47 2.25 -3.65
N TRP A 176 -6.00 1.06 -3.94
CA TRP A 176 -6.16 0.49 -5.28
C TRP A 176 -7.62 0.18 -5.66
N GLY A 177 -8.58 0.62 -4.85
CA GLY A 177 -9.97 0.18 -4.94
C GLY A 177 -10.96 1.22 -5.45
N PHE A 178 -10.58 2.35 -6.05
CA PHE A 178 -11.52 3.22 -6.78
C PHE A 178 -10.83 3.82 -8.00
N SER A 179 -11.46 3.73 -9.17
CA SER A 179 -10.94 4.28 -10.42
C SER A 179 -10.78 5.80 -10.40
N TYR A 180 -11.46 6.49 -9.47
CA TYR A 180 -11.44 7.95 -9.35
C TYR A 180 -10.52 8.47 -8.24
N ILE A 181 -9.91 7.61 -7.42
CA ILE A 181 -8.91 8.01 -6.41
C ILE A 181 -7.56 7.42 -6.81
N GLU A 182 -6.78 8.19 -7.56
CA GLU A 182 -5.39 7.83 -7.85
C GLU A 182 -4.47 8.38 -6.77
N LYS A 183 -3.89 7.48 -5.96
CA LYS A 183 -2.81 7.83 -5.04
C LYS A 183 -1.46 7.90 -5.76
N PRO A 184 -0.54 8.78 -5.33
CA PRO A 184 0.81 8.88 -5.87
C PRO A 184 1.56 7.55 -5.93
N ILE A 185 2.38 7.39 -6.96
CA ILE A 185 3.17 6.17 -7.21
C ILE A 185 4.08 5.87 -6.01
N SER A 186 4.70 6.89 -5.41
CA SER A 186 5.59 6.73 -4.26
C SER A 186 4.86 6.21 -3.02
N GLU A 187 3.61 6.62 -2.79
CA GLU A 187 2.79 6.08 -1.71
C GLU A 187 2.40 4.62 -1.95
N LYS A 188 1.97 4.30 -3.18
CA LYS A 188 1.68 2.92 -3.61
C LYS A 188 2.90 2.01 -3.45
N TYR A 189 4.08 2.48 -3.85
CA TYR A 189 5.35 1.77 -3.72
C TYR A 189 5.66 1.46 -2.26
N MET A 190 5.55 2.45 -1.37
CA MET A 190 5.83 2.25 0.05
C MET A 190 4.86 1.28 0.72
N CYS A 191 3.56 1.41 0.44
CA CYS A 191 2.58 0.43 0.94
C CYS A 191 2.94 -0.98 0.49
N ARG A 192 3.25 -1.18 -0.79
CA ARG A 192 3.64 -2.48 -1.33
C ARG A 192 4.91 -3.02 -0.65
N LYS A 193 5.95 -2.20 -0.47
CA LYS A 193 7.18 -2.58 0.23
C LYS A 193 6.88 -3.13 1.63
N ILE A 194 6.05 -2.43 2.39
CA ILE A 194 5.63 -2.85 3.75
C ILE A 194 4.84 -4.16 3.69
N LEU A 195 3.83 -4.23 2.84
CA LEU A 195 2.93 -5.39 2.78
C LEU A 195 3.63 -6.66 2.26
N GLN A 196 4.52 -6.53 1.28
CA GLN A 196 5.36 -7.63 0.80
C GLN A 196 6.28 -8.16 1.90
N PHE A 197 6.87 -7.27 2.69
CA PHE A 197 7.66 -7.68 3.85
C PHE A 197 6.81 -8.44 4.88
N MET A 198 5.64 -7.89 5.24
CA MET A 198 4.73 -8.47 6.22
C MET A 198 4.20 -9.85 5.80
N THR A 199 4.09 -10.10 4.49
CA THR A 199 3.54 -11.34 3.92
C THR A 199 4.59 -12.31 3.38
N ALA A 200 5.87 -11.93 3.38
CA ALA A 200 6.96 -12.79 2.97
C ALA A 200 7.07 -14.00 3.89
N LEU A 201 7.26 -15.17 3.29
CA LEU A 201 7.50 -16.40 4.04
C LEU A 201 8.89 -16.34 4.67
N PRO A 202 9.05 -16.71 5.95
CA PRO A 202 10.37 -16.77 6.58
C PRO A 202 11.21 -17.91 5.99
N ASP A 203 12.52 -17.70 5.98
CA ASP A 203 13.50 -18.66 5.47
C ASP A 203 14.08 -19.57 6.57
N ASP A 204 14.06 -19.12 7.82
CA ASP A 204 14.90 -19.70 8.88
C ASP A 204 14.31 -20.93 9.60
N ASN A 205 13.00 -21.12 9.59
CA ASN A 205 12.33 -22.20 10.34
C ASN A 205 11.19 -22.86 9.54
N PRO A 206 11.29 -24.15 9.18
CA PRO A 206 10.26 -24.88 8.43
C PRO A 206 8.88 -24.92 9.10
N THR A 207 8.82 -25.09 10.42
CA THR A 207 7.55 -25.14 11.18
C THR A 207 6.87 -23.77 11.19
N THR A 208 7.63 -22.71 11.48
CA THR A 208 7.11 -21.33 11.43
C THR A 208 6.63 -20.98 10.02
N ARG A 209 7.38 -21.41 9.00
CA ARG A 209 7.02 -21.22 7.59
C ARG A 209 5.69 -21.90 7.26
N LEU A 210 5.51 -23.16 7.64
CA LEU A 210 4.27 -23.91 7.42
C LEU A 210 3.07 -23.24 8.11
N ASN A 211 3.24 -22.83 9.37
CA ASN A 211 2.18 -22.11 10.10
C ASN A 211 1.76 -20.82 9.40
N ILE A 212 2.71 -20.03 8.87
CA ILE A 212 2.40 -18.81 8.11
C ILE A 212 1.71 -19.15 6.78
N ILE A 213 2.14 -20.19 6.07
CA ILE A 213 1.51 -20.66 4.84
C ILE A 213 0.03 -21.01 5.09
N GLU A 214 -0.25 -21.80 6.11
CA GLU A 214 -1.61 -22.22 6.45
C GLU A 214 -2.49 -21.01 6.84
N ARG A 215 -1.96 -20.10 7.66
CA ARG A 215 -2.66 -18.87 8.05
C ARG A 215 -2.97 -17.98 6.86
N ARG A 216 -1.99 -17.78 5.97
CA ARG A 216 -2.15 -17.00 4.75
C ARG A 216 -3.19 -17.62 3.81
N ARG A 217 -3.15 -18.94 3.65
CA ARG A 217 -4.10 -19.71 2.83
C ARG A 217 -5.55 -19.48 3.27
N LEU A 218 -5.84 -19.57 4.57
CA LEU A 218 -7.18 -19.36 5.10
C LEU A 218 -7.73 -17.96 4.78
N ILE A 219 -6.89 -16.93 4.85
CA ILE A 219 -7.29 -15.55 4.59
C ILE A 219 -7.57 -15.34 3.10
N GLU A 220 -6.71 -15.84 2.23
CA GLU A 220 -6.88 -15.71 0.79
C GLU A 220 -8.02 -16.58 0.25
N GLN A 221 -8.32 -17.73 0.87
CA GLN A 221 -9.53 -18.49 0.61
C GLN A 221 -10.79 -17.68 0.93
N ARG A 222 -10.84 -17.00 2.09
CA ARG A 222 -11.97 -16.13 2.44
C ARG A 222 -12.13 -15.01 1.41
N LEU A 223 -11.03 -14.32 1.05
CA LEU A 223 -11.03 -13.30 -0.01
C LEU A 223 -11.63 -13.83 -1.32
N SER A 224 -11.27 -15.06 -1.72
CA SER A 224 -11.78 -15.73 -2.92
C SER A 224 -13.28 -16.05 -2.83
N ILE A 225 -13.77 -16.53 -1.68
CA ILE A 225 -15.20 -16.83 -1.48
C ILE A 225 -16.04 -15.54 -1.52
N PHE A 226 -15.56 -14.45 -0.91
CA PHE A 226 -16.26 -13.16 -0.93
C PHE A 226 -16.30 -12.51 -2.32
N GLN A 227 -15.61 -13.05 -3.31
CA GLN A 227 -15.70 -12.62 -4.70
C GLN A 227 -17.08 -12.89 -5.33
N HIS A 228 -17.89 -13.80 -4.77
CA HIS A 228 -19.17 -14.23 -5.34
C HIS A 228 -20.25 -13.13 -5.46
N ASN A 229 -20.03 -11.96 -4.87
CA ASN A 229 -20.94 -10.80 -4.94
C ASN A 229 -20.42 -9.65 -5.84
N HIS A 230 -19.38 -9.85 -6.64
CA HIS A 230 -18.68 -8.77 -7.34
C HIS A 230 -18.52 -8.97 -8.85
N ASP A 231 -18.47 -7.84 -9.58
CA ASP A 231 -18.25 -7.79 -11.02
C ASP A 231 -16.87 -8.36 -11.39
N PHE A 232 -16.85 -9.61 -11.86
CA PHE A 232 -15.69 -10.31 -12.43
C PHE A 232 -15.23 -9.58 -13.70
N THR A 233 -14.32 -8.63 -13.53
CA THR A 233 -13.99 -7.65 -14.57
C THR A 233 -12.52 -7.59 -14.88
N TYR A 234 -11.62 -8.07 -14.01
CA TYR A 234 -10.19 -7.90 -14.19
C TYR A 234 -9.51 -9.17 -14.69
N LEU A 235 -8.63 -9.05 -15.69
CA LEU A 235 -7.94 -10.18 -16.30
C LEU A 235 -6.66 -10.54 -15.55
N VAL A 236 -6.50 -11.82 -15.23
CA VAL A 236 -5.31 -12.40 -14.59
C VAL A 236 -4.81 -13.57 -15.43
N GLU A 237 -3.53 -13.61 -15.75
CA GLU A 237 -2.91 -14.69 -16.52
C GLU A 237 -3.18 -16.09 -15.91
N LYS A 238 -3.53 -17.06 -16.76
CA LYS A 238 -4.08 -18.35 -16.34
C LYS A 238 -3.09 -19.19 -15.52
N LYS A 239 -1.81 -19.24 -15.88
CA LYS A 239 -0.80 -20.00 -15.16
C LYS A 239 -0.60 -19.43 -13.76
N TRP A 240 -0.48 -18.11 -13.63
CA TRP A 240 -0.39 -17.42 -12.35
C TRP A 240 -1.62 -17.73 -11.49
N PHE A 241 -2.83 -17.61 -12.06
CA PHE A 241 -4.07 -17.91 -11.35
C PHE A 241 -4.13 -19.38 -10.90
N THR A 242 -3.71 -20.31 -11.75
CA THR A 242 -3.67 -21.76 -11.41
C THR A 242 -2.69 -22.05 -10.28
N ASN A 243 -1.53 -21.39 -10.27
CA ASN A 243 -0.57 -21.49 -9.16
C ASN A 243 -1.15 -20.92 -7.88
N TRP A 244 -1.84 -19.77 -7.96
CA TRP A 244 -2.54 -19.18 -6.82
C TRP A 244 -3.61 -20.13 -6.26
N ILE A 245 -4.48 -20.69 -7.10
CA ILE A 245 -5.48 -21.68 -6.68
C ILE A 245 -4.81 -22.91 -6.07
N SER A 246 -3.71 -23.42 -6.65
CA SER A 246 -2.97 -24.56 -6.10
C SER A 246 -2.41 -24.27 -4.70
N PHE A 247 -1.95 -23.04 -4.47
CA PHE A 247 -1.59 -22.55 -3.15
C PHE A 247 -2.82 -22.50 -2.21
N LEU A 248 -3.94 -21.94 -2.66
CA LEU A 248 -5.16 -21.82 -1.87
C LEU A 248 -5.71 -23.18 -1.42
N ILE A 249 -5.74 -24.19 -2.29
CA ILE A 249 -6.30 -25.51 -1.96
C ILE A 249 -5.29 -26.45 -1.30
N GLY A 250 -4.05 -26.00 -1.10
CA GLY A 250 -3.00 -26.79 -0.46
C GLY A 250 -2.34 -27.86 -1.32
N LYS A 251 -2.52 -27.80 -2.65
CA LYS A 251 -1.74 -28.64 -3.58
C LYS A 251 -0.28 -28.21 -3.67
N SER A 252 0.00 -26.94 -3.43
CA SER A 252 1.36 -26.39 -3.37
C SER A 252 1.54 -25.48 -2.15
N ASN A 253 2.77 -25.46 -1.63
CA ASN A 253 3.22 -24.52 -0.62
C ASN A 253 4.00 -23.34 -1.23
N GLU A 254 4.16 -23.33 -2.55
CA GLU A 254 4.80 -22.24 -3.29
C GLU A 254 3.80 -21.12 -3.57
N LEU A 255 4.23 -19.88 -3.35
CA LEU A 255 3.47 -18.70 -3.74
C LEU A 255 3.61 -18.49 -5.26
N PRO A 256 2.58 -17.99 -5.95
CA PRO A 256 2.62 -17.76 -7.40
C PRO A 256 3.63 -16.67 -7.85
N GLY A 257 4.18 -15.89 -6.90
CA GLY A 257 5.06 -14.75 -7.19
C GLY A 257 4.28 -13.52 -7.72
N PRO A 258 4.98 -12.49 -8.22
CA PRO A 258 4.34 -11.33 -8.85
C PRO A 258 3.55 -11.72 -10.09
N LEU A 259 2.41 -11.06 -10.33
CA LEU A 259 1.59 -11.31 -11.50
C LEU A 259 2.28 -10.80 -12.76
N ASP A 260 2.34 -11.65 -13.79
CA ASP A 260 2.88 -11.32 -15.11
C ASP A 260 1.78 -11.48 -16.16
N ASN A 261 1.17 -10.36 -16.54
CA ASN A 261 0.12 -10.32 -17.56
C ASN A 261 0.68 -10.06 -18.96
N SER A 262 2.01 -10.00 -19.14
CA SER A 262 2.62 -9.59 -20.42
C SER A 262 2.15 -10.43 -21.61
N ILE A 263 1.89 -11.73 -21.41
CA ILE A 263 1.43 -12.65 -22.48
C ILE A 263 0.03 -12.32 -23.02
N LEU A 264 -0.75 -11.53 -22.27
CA LEU A 264 -2.10 -11.13 -22.67
C LEU A 264 -2.08 -9.97 -23.67
N PHE A 265 -0.94 -9.30 -23.82
CA PHE A 265 -0.77 -8.16 -24.71
C PHE A 265 0.03 -8.55 -25.96
N PHE A 266 0.02 -7.66 -26.96
CA PHE A 266 0.92 -7.80 -28.09
C PHE A 266 2.36 -7.51 -27.68
N LEU A 267 3.32 -8.28 -28.22
CA LEU A 267 4.75 -8.16 -27.91
C LEU A 267 5.30 -6.74 -28.07
N HIS A 268 4.75 -5.99 -29.04
CA HIS A 268 5.18 -4.63 -29.37
C HIS A 268 4.17 -3.54 -28.92
N ASP A 269 3.07 -3.92 -28.26
CA ASP A 269 2.06 -3.00 -27.75
C ASP A 269 1.46 -3.55 -26.45
N THR A 270 2.08 -3.16 -25.32
CA THR A 270 1.70 -3.58 -23.96
C THR A 270 0.43 -2.91 -23.43
N GLN A 271 -0.23 -2.08 -24.25
CA GLN A 271 -1.50 -1.42 -23.90
C GLN A 271 -2.68 -2.09 -24.60
N ARG A 272 -2.43 -2.94 -25.61
CA ARG A 272 -3.47 -3.61 -26.38
C ARG A 272 -3.50 -5.11 -26.10
N LEU A 273 -4.65 -5.57 -25.61
CA LEU A 273 -4.91 -7.00 -25.44
C LEU A 273 -4.93 -7.72 -26.79
N ARG A 274 -4.41 -8.95 -26.80
CA ARG A 274 -4.57 -9.84 -27.97
C ARG A 274 -6.07 -10.17 -28.15
N TYR A 275 -6.49 -10.31 -29.40
CA TYR A 275 -7.90 -10.57 -29.74
C TYR A 275 -8.28 -12.06 -29.67
N ASP A 276 -7.29 -12.94 -29.60
CA ASP A 276 -7.43 -14.40 -29.60
C ASP A 276 -7.46 -15.02 -28.19
N LEU A 277 -7.54 -14.19 -27.14
CA LEU A 277 -7.53 -14.65 -25.76
C LEU A 277 -8.82 -15.39 -25.39
N ILE A 278 -8.67 -16.58 -24.80
CA ILE A 278 -9.77 -17.43 -24.37
C ILE A 278 -9.79 -17.51 -22.84
N ILE A 279 -10.94 -17.16 -22.24
CA ILE A 279 -11.16 -17.31 -20.80
C ILE A 279 -11.02 -18.77 -20.37
N GLY A 280 -10.35 -19.03 -19.26
CA GLY A 280 -10.04 -20.38 -18.77
C GLY A 280 -8.80 -21.02 -19.42
N CYS A 281 -8.33 -20.49 -20.55
CA CYS A 281 -7.11 -20.95 -21.24
C CYS A 281 -5.95 -19.97 -21.07
N ASP A 282 -6.14 -18.71 -21.46
CA ASP A 282 -5.09 -17.68 -21.41
C ASP A 282 -5.20 -16.82 -20.14
N TYR A 283 -6.42 -16.56 -19.68
CA TYR A 283 -6.68 -15.74 -18.52
C TYR A 283 -7.90 -16.21 -17.72
N GLU A 284 -8.01 -15.71 -16.51
CA GLU A 284 -9.16 -15.83 -15.62
C GLU A 284 -9.67 -14.44 -15.25
N LEU A 285 -10.95 -14.34 -14.90
CA LEU A 285 -11.54 -13.10 -14.43
C LEU A 285 -11.54 -13.05 -12.90
N VAL A 286 -11.12 -11.92 -12.36
CA VAL A 286 -11.18 -11.64 -10.93
C VAL A 286 -12.01 -10.40 -10.61
N GLY A 287 -12.60 -10.40 -9.42
CA GLY A 287 -13.27 -9.23 -8.85
C GLY A 287 -12.27 -8.18 -8.41
N LYS A 288 -12.78 -6.96 -8.20
CA LYS A 288 -12.00 -5.78 -7.81
C LYS A 288 -11.16 -5.96 -6.54
N ASN A 289 -11.70 -6.65 -5.53
CA ASN A 289 -11.01 -6.86 -4.26
C ASN A 289 -9.80 -7.78 -4.42
N ILE A 290 -9.95 -8.87 -5.20
CA ILE A 290 -8.83 -9.76 -5.54
C ILE A 290 -7.80 -9.03 -6.38
N ARG A 291 -8.22 -8.25 -7.39
CA ARG A 291 -7.30 -7.40 -8.18
C ARG A 291 -6.47 -6.49 -7.27
N ALA A 292 -7.11 -5.78 -6.35
CA ALA A 292 -6.43 -4.88 -5.41
C ALA A 292 -5.50 -5.66 -4.47
N TYR A 293 -5.92 -6.83 -3.98
CA TYR A 293 -5.08 -7.70 -3.16
C TYR A 293 -3.81 -8.16 -3.90
N ILE A 294 -3.96 -8.62 -5.15
CA ILE A 294 -2.83 -9.06 -5.99
C ILE A 294 -1.80 -7.95 -6.14
N GLU A 295 -2.22 -6.74 -6.53
CA GLU A 295 -1.30 -5.61 -6.73
C GLU A 295 -0.58 -5.19 -5.46
N ARG A 296 -1.27 -5.25 -4.31
CA ARG A 296 -0.70 -4.86 -3.01
C ARG A 296 0.27 -5.89 -2.44
N VAL A 297 -0.08 -7.18 -2.53
CA VAL A 297 0.61 -8.25 -1.82
C VAL A 297 1.56 -9.03 -2.72
N TYR A 298 1.11 -9.44 -3.91
CA TYR A 298 1.97 -10.16 -4.86
C TYR A 298 2.78 -9.19 -5.72
N GLY A 299 2.21 -8.03 -6.05
CA GLY A 299 2.79 -7.08 -6.98
C GLY A 299 2.64 -7.52 -8.44
N LEU A 300 3.09 -6.65 -9.34
CA LEU A 300 3.08 -6.84 -10.79
C LEU A 300 4.51 -6.92 -11.30
N LYS A 301 4.77 -7.84 -12.24
CA LYS A 301 6.06 -7.98 -12.91
C LYS A 301 6.15 -7.04 -14.11
N ASN A 302 7.25 -6.29 -14.22
CA ASN A 302 7.68 -5.50 -15.39
C ASN A 302 6.56 -4.88 -16.26
N GLN A 303 6.06 -3.69 -15.93
CA GLN A 303 5.03 -2.97 -16.71
C GLN A 303 3.72 -3.74 -16.97
N SER A 304 3.53 -4.91 -16.36
CA SER A 304 2.26 -5.64 -16.42
C SER A 304 1.15 -4.77 -15.87
N ASN A 305 0.03 -4.74 -16.60
CA ASN A 305 -1.18 -4.06 -16.19
C ASN A 305 -2.29 -5.09 -15.94
N ILE A 306 -3.13 -4.83 -14.95
CA ILE A 306 -4.39 -5.57 -14.79
C ILE A 306 -5.48 -4.78 -15.50
N VAL A 307 -5.97 -5.31 -16.61
CA VAL A 307 -6.98 -4.65 -17.45
C VAL A 307 -8.38 -5.04 -16.97
N SER A 308 -9.30 -4.07 -16.98
CA SER A 308 -10.72 -4.35 -16.81
C SER A 308 -11.40 -4.63 -18.15
N GLY A 309 -12.04 -5.78 -18.31
CA GLY A 309 -12.94 -6.12 -19.42
C GLY A 309 -14.32 -5.43 -19.35
N GLY A 310 -14.64 -4.74 -18.26
CA GLY A 310 -15.87 -3.95 -18.13
C GLY A 310 -15.76 -2.60 -18.84
N LYS A 311 -16.81 -2.19 -19.57
CA LYS A 311 -16.92 -0.82 -20.10
C LYS A 311 -16.85 0.18 -18.93
N LYS A 312 -15.97 1.19 -19.02
CA LYS A 312 -16.06 2.38 -18.16
C LYS A 312 -17.47 2.98 -18.38
N LYS A 313 -18.35 2.87 -17.39
CA LYS A 313 -19.60 3.62 -17.37
C LYS A 313 -19.32 5.05 -16.94
#